data_AF-A0A920U891-F1
#
_entry.id   AF-A0A920U891-F1
#
_cell.length_a   1.000
_cell.length_b   1.000
_cell.length_c   1.000
_cell.angle_alpha   90.00
_cell.angle_beta   90.00
_cell.angle_gamma   90.00
#
_symmetry.space_group_name_H-M   'P 1'
#
loop_
_entity.id
_entity.type
_entity.pdbx_description
1 polymer ?
#
loop_
_entity_poly.entity_id
_entity_poly.type
_entity_poly.pdbx_seq_one_letter_code
_entity_poly.pdbx_strand_id
1 'polypeptide(L)' 'MKRGNRVPATLNVDCGNGASLPYPDNSFDIVLQSTVFTSLLDSHMRQRVANEMKRVVTVDGVTLLV' A
#
# COMPACT_ATOMS: atom_id res chain seq x y z
N MET A 1 19.73 0.30 -25.04
CA MET A 1 20.24 0.59 -23.68
C MET A 1 19.68 -0.47 -22.74
N LYS A 2 20.49 -1.47 -22.34
CA LYS A 2 20.10 -2.57 -21.43
C LYS A 2 20.39 -2.17 -19.99
N ARG A 3 19.41 -2.31 -19.09
CA ARG A 3 19.53 -2.88 -17.72
C ARG A 3 18.22 -2.61 -16.97
N GLY A 4 17.64 -3.65 -16.38
CA GLY A 4 16.55 -3.42 -15.43
C GLY A 4 15.76 -4.66 -15.03
N ASN A 5 16.38 -5.84 -14.88
CA ASN A 5 15.68 -6.98 -14.30
C ASN A 5 16.45 -7.51 -13.09
N ARG A 6 16.34 -6.79 -11.98
CA ARG A 6 16.81 -7.22 -10.66
C ARG A 6 15.76 -6.87 -9.62
N VAL A 7 14.54 -7.34 -9.85
CA VAL A 7 13.57 -7.46 -8.78
C VAL A 7 13.95 -8.73 -8.02
N PRO A 8 14.29 -8.65 -6.71
CA PRO A 8 14.54 -9.85 -5.92
C PRO A 8 13.34 -10.79 -6.01
N ALA A 9 13.56 -12.11 -6.00
CA ALA A 9 12.47 -13.09 -6.04
C ALA A 9 11.48 -12.95 -4.86
N THR A 10 11.87 -12.22 -3.81
CA THR A 10 11.06 -11.92 -2.63
C THR A 10 10.24 -10.63 -2.76
N LEU A 11 10.41 -9.85 -3.84
CA LEU A 11 9.64 -8.63 -4.07
C LEU A 11 8.50 -8.89 -5.04
N ASN A 12 7.28 -8.78 -4.53
CA ASN A 12 6.07 -8.81 -5.33
C ASN A 12 5.65 -7.37 -5.68
N VAL A 13 5.34 -7.12 -6.95
CA VAL A 13 4.85 -5.84 -7.44
C VAL A 13 3.54 -6.08 -8.16
N ASP A 14 2.44 -5.63 -7.56
CA ASP A 14 1.10 -5.81 -8.07
C ASP A 14 0.54 -4.48 -8.60
N CYS A 15 -0.10 -4.53 -9.77
CA CYS A 15 -0.92 -3.41 -10.25
C CYS A 15 -2.35 -3.61 -9.73
N GLY A 16 -2.84 -2.69 -8.90
CA GLY A 16 -4.13 -2.84 -8.24
C GLY A 16 -4.72 -1.52 -7.74
N ASN A 17 -5.93 -1.60 -7.20
CA ASN A 17 -6.62 -0.46 -6.62
C ASN A 17 -6.32 -0.37 -5.12
N GLY A 18 -5.66 0.71 -4.68
CA GLY A 18 -5.34 0.93 -3.27
C GLY A 18 -6.55 1.09 -2.34
N ALA A 19 -7.76 1.29 -2.89
CA ALA A 19 -9.02 1.31 -2.15
C ALA A 19 -9.70 -0.07 -2.06
N SER A 20 -9.08 -1.12 -2.58
CA SER A 20 -9.59 -2.50 -2.56
C SER A 20 -8.43 -3.48 -2.70
N LEU A 21 -7.68 -3.70 -1.62
CA LEU A 21 -6.50 -4.56 -1.62
C LEU A 21 -6.90 -6.04 -1.52
N PRO A 22 -6.29 -6.93 -2.32
CA PRO A 22 -6.59 -8.36 -2.31
C PRO A 22 -5.93 -9.12 -1.16
N TYR A 23 -5.63 -8.43 -0.05
CA TYR A 23 -4.95 -9.01 1.11
C TYR A 23 -5.95 -9.12 2.28
N PRO A 24 -5.88 -10.21 3.07
CA PRO A 24 -6.63 -10.34 4.32
C PRO A 24 -6.31 -9.24 5.33
N ASP A 25 -7.12 -9.14 6.37
CA ASP A 25 -6.84 -8.27 7.51
C ASP A 25 -5.55 -8.72 8.21
N ASN A 26 -4.79 -7.78 8.78
CA ASN A 26 -3.55 -8.07 9.50
C ASN A 26 -2.50 -8.86 8.68
N SER A 27 -2.34 -8.50 7.39
CA SER A 27 -1.39 -9.17 6.48
C SER A 27 0.04 -8.60 6.53
N PHE A 28 0.22 -7.36 7.00
CA PHE A 28 1.52 -6.68 6.96
C PHE A 28 1.88 -6.05 8.30
N ASP A 29 3.14 -6.20 8.71
CA ASP A 29 3.66 -5.51 9.91
C ASP A 29 3.95 -4.03 9.65
N ILE A 30 4.25 -3.67 8.39
CA ILE A 30 4.58 -2.30 7.99
C ILE A 30 3.84 -1.96 6.70
N VAL A 31 3.12 -0.85 6.71
CA VAL A 31 2.54 -0.23 5.50
C VAL A 31 3.23 1.11 5.27
N LEU A 32 3.85 1.29 4.10
CA LEU A 32 4.48 2.55 3.71
C LEU A 32 3.67 3.21 2.60
N GLN A 33 3.36 4.48 2.80
CA GLN A 33 2.73 5.33 1.79
C GLN A 33 3.56 6.60 1.59
N SER A 34 4.00 6.84 0.36
CA SER A 34 4.63 8.10 -0.02
C SER A 34 3.81 8.81 -1.08
N THR A 35 3.44 10.07 -0.83
CA THR A 35 2.68 10.95 -1.74
C THR A 35 1.30 10.46 -2.25
N VAL A 36 0.85 9.23 -2.01
CA VAL A 36 -0.48 8.71 -2.40
C VAL A 36 -1.64 9.68 -2.14
N PHE A 37 -1.72 10.36 -1.00
CA PHE A 37 -2.84 11.26 -0.72
C PHE A 37 -2.79 12.60 -1.47
N THR A 38 -1.63 13.02 -2.00
CA THR A 38 -1.52 14.31 -2.71
C THR A 38 -2.19 14.28 -4.07
N SER A 39 -2.33 13.10 -4.68
CA SER A 39 -3.02 12.90 -5.97
C SER A 39 -4.49 12.49 -5.82
N LEU A 40 -4.92 12.08 -4.62
CA LEU A 40 -6.30 11.72 -4.33
C LEU A 40 -7.10 12.95 -3.88
N LEU A 41 -7.74 13.64 -4.82
CA LEU A 41 -8.50 14.87 -4.54
C LEU A 41 -9.83 14.62 -3.81
N ASP A 42 -10.48 13.50 -4.11
CA ASP A 42 -11.74 13.09 -3.47
C ASP A 42 -11.52 12.56 -2.05
N SER A 43 -12.21 13.15 -1.07
CA SER A 43 -12.08 12.78 0.34
C SER A 43 -12.58 11.37 0.64
N HIS A 44 -13.62 10.91 -0.06
CA HIS A 44 -14.12 9.54 0.11
C HIS A 44 -13.10 8.52 -0.39
N MET A 45 -12.41 8.81 -1.50
CA MET A 45 -11.33 7.98 -2.00
C MET A 45 -10.15 7.93 -1.04
N ARG A 46 -9.71 9.09 -0.51
CA ARG A 46 -8.65 9.12 0.53
C ARG A 46 -9.01 8.25 1.72
N GLN A 47 -10.24 8.34 2.22
CA GLN A 47 -10.69 7.57 3.36
C GLN A 47 -10.72 6.06 3.08
N ARG A 48 -11.19 5.65 1.89
CA ARG A 48 -11.20 4.23 1.50
C ARG A 48 -9.79 3.65 1.46
N VAL A 49 -8.85 4.37 0.84
CA VAL A 49 -7.44 3.95 0.78
C VAL A 49 -6.83 3.88 2.19
N ALA A 50 -7.07 4.89 3.04
CA ALA A 50 -6.57 4.89 4.42
C ALA A 50 -7.16 3.72 5.24
N ASN A 51 -8.44 3.41 5.04
CA ASN A 51 -9.10 2.29 5.71
C ASN A 51 -8.50 0.94 5.26
N GLU A 52 -8.20 0.77 3.98
CA GLU A 52 -7.53 -0.42 3.48
C GLU A 52 -6.13 -0.58 4.07
N MET A 53 -5.34 0.49 4.09
CA MET A 53 -4.01 0.49 4.74
C MET A 53 -4.10 0.09 6.21
N LYS A 54 -5.11 0.61 6.94
CA LYS A 54 -5.37 0.26 8.35
C LYS A 54 -5.87 -1.18 8.52
N ARG A 55 -6.66 -1.71 7.58
CA ARG A 55 -7.21 -3.06 7.65
C ARG A 55 -6.11 -4.11 7.49
N VAL A 56 -5.19 -3.87 6.56
CA VAL A 56 -4.15 -4.85 6.22
C VAL A 56 -2.95 -4.79 7.17
N VAL A 57 -2.77 -3.72 7.95
CA VAL A 57 -1.71 -3.67 8.97
C VAL A 57 -2.09 -4.52 10.19
N THR A 58 -1.13 -5.22 10.77
CA THR A 58 -1.32 -6.02 12.00
C THR A 58 -1.59 -5.12 13.21
N VAL A 59 -2.15 -5.69 14.28
CA VAL A 59 -2.44 -4.98 15.54
C VAL A 59 -1.19 -4.31 16.13
N ASP A 60 -0.03 -4.97 16.04
CA ASP A 60 1.26 -4.46 16.52
C ASP A 60 2.07 -3.74 15.43
N GLY A 61 1.50 -3.61 14.23
CA GLY A 61 2.17 -3.03 13.06
C GLY A 61 2.12 -1.51 13.01
N VAL A 62 2.78 -0.94 12.00
CA VAL A 62 2.90 0.51 11.83
C VAL A 62 2.62 0.96 10.40
N THR A 63 1.92 2.08 10.27
CA THR A 63 1.74 2.79 9.00
C THR A 63 2.64 4.02 8.97
N LEU A 64 3.52 4.09 7.98
CA LEU A 64 4.45 5.19 7.76
C LEU A 64 3.95 6.08 6.61
N LEU A 65 3.86 7.37 6.88
CA LEU A 65 3.52 8.39 5.89
C LEU A 65 4.76 9.24 5.62
N VAL A 66 5.14 9.35 4.34
CA VAL A 66 6.34 10.08 3.88
C VAL A 66 5.99 11.09 2.79
#